data_AF-A0A1N6LHV7-F1
#
_entry.id   AF-A0A1N6LHV7-F1
#
_cell.length_a   1.000
_cell.length_b   1.000
_cell.length_c   1.000
_cell.angle_alpha   90.00
_cell.angle_beta   90.00
_cell.angle_gamma   90.00
#
_symmetry.space_group_name_H-M   'P 1'
#
loop_
_entity.id
_entity.type
_entity.pdbx_description
1 polymer ?
#
loop_
_entity_poly.entity_id
_entity_poly.type
_entity_poly.pdbx_seq_one_letter_code
_entity_poly.pdbx_strand_id
1 'polypeptide(L)'
;MRLLLSNAFLSIVSNPADTSSLTVRASRAGDIETVFGQGFEVVTSPGHVYPFRAFIPRRIVADTIAAHVFHINYGKFREAVVDAPLYDVYTKVYDAMVDLRDSPQHGTPPRNGLGSL
;
A
#
# COMPACT_ATOMS: atom_id res chain seq x y z
N MET A 1 2.64 -8.64 3.53
CA MET A 1 2.38 -7.75 2.39
C MET A 1 2.77 -6.32 2.74
N ARG A 2 3.34 -5.56 1.78
CA ARG A 2 3.50 -4.11 1.89
C ARG A 2 2.53 -3.48 0.89
N LEU A 3 1.79 -2.46 1.31
CA LEU A 3 0.78 -1.79 0.51
C LEU A 3 1.14 -0.32 0.43
N LEU A 4 1.40 0.16 -0.78
CA LEU A 4 1.59 1.57 -1.09
C LEU A 4 0.29 2.05 -1.70
N LEU A 5 -0.44 2.90 -0.99
CA LEU A 5 -1.64 3.58 -1.47
C LEU A 5 -1.29 5.02 -1.76
N SER A 6 -2.10 5.70 -2.56
CA SER A 6 -1.86 7.11 -2.90
C SER A 6 -1.83 8.04 -1.68
N ASN A 7 -2.42 7.62 -0.56
CA ASN A 7 -2.55 8.40 0.68
C ASN A 7 -2.06 7.67 1.96
N ALA A 8 -1.48 6.47 1.86
CA ALA A 8 -1.02 5.73 3.05
C ALA A 8 0.01 4.63 2.70
N PHE A 9 0.89 4.32 3.65
CA PHE A 9 1.80 3.17 3.55
C PHE A 9 1.61 2.18 4.69
N LEU A 10 1.31 0.92 4.35
CA LEU A 10 1.03 -0.13 5.32
C LEU A 10 1.92 -1.36 5.16
N SER A 11 2.24 -2.00 6.28
CA SER A 11 2.78 -3.36 6.31
C SER A 11 1.83 -4.29 7.06
N ILE A 12 1.26 -5.25 6.32
CA ILE A 12 0.25 -6.17 6.81
C ILE A 12 0.86 -7.57 6.91
N VAL A 13 0.81 -8.17 8.10
CA VAL A 13 1.40 -9.48 8.38
C VAL A 13 0.44 -10.34 9.22
N SER A 14 0.66 -11.64 9.25
CA SER A 14 -0.08 -12.54 10.14
C SER A 14 0.04 -12.09 11.59
N ASN A 15 -1.07 -12.11 12.32
CA ASN A 15 -1.06 -11.96 13.77
C ASN A 15 -0.74 -13.34 14.39
N PRO A 16 0.40 -13.51 15.09
CA PRO A 16 0.76 -14.80 15.69
C PRO A 16 -0.10 -15.15 16.91
N ALA A 17 -0.72 -14.16 17.56
CA ALA A 17 -1.54 -14.38 18.76
C ALA A 17 -2.99 -14.74 18.42
N ASP A 18 -3.47 -14.35 17.24
CA ASP A 18 -4.84 -14.63 16.78
C ASP A 18 -4.86 -14.78 15.26
N THR A 19 -5.11 -16.01 14.80
CA THR A 19 -5.10 -16.34 13.37
C THR A 19 -6.28 -15.76 12.59
N SER A 20 -7.35 -15.31 13.27
CA SER A 20 -8.52 -14.70 12.64
C SER A 20 -8.28 -13.24 12.20
N SER A 21 -7.23 -12.61 12.74
CA SER A 21 -6.83 -11.24 12.45
C SER A 21 -5.46 -11.13 11.78
N LEU A 22 -5.16 -9.92 11.32
CA LEU A 22 -3.87 -9.50 10.79
C LEU A 22 -3.32 -8.36 11.62
N THR A 23 -2.01 -8.32 11.75
CA THR A 23 -1.31 -7.15 12.29
C THR A 23 -1.08 -6.17 11.15
N VAL A 24 -1.87 -5.09 11.15
CA VAL A 24 -1.70 -3.94 10.25
C VAL A 24 -0.75 -2.97 10.94
N ARG A 25 0.32 -2.56 10.24
CA ARG A 25 1.38 -1.72 10.81
C ARG A 25 1.63 -0.51 9.93
N ALA A 26 1.89 0.63 10.54
CA ALA A 26 2.24 1.86 9.84
C ALA A 26 3.48 2.53 10.45
N SER A 27 4.22 3.23 9.60
CA SER A 27 5.37 4.05 10.01
C SER A 27 4.93 5.47 10.40
N ARG A 28 3.83 5.95 9.82
CA ARG A 28 3.21 7.26 10.09
C ARG A 28 1.95 7.10 10.91
N ALA A 29 1.75 8.03 11.84
CA ALA A 29 0.49 8.15 12.56
C ALA A 29 -0.62 8.52 11.57
N GLY A 30 -1.83 7.98 11.74
CA GLY A 30 -2.97 8.27 10.88
C GLY A 30 -3.08 7.42 9.62
N ASP A 31 -2.01 6.74 9.17
CA ASP A 31 -2.05 5.91 7.95
C ASP A 31 -2.99 4.70 8.12
N ILE A 32 -3.08 4.10 9.31
CA ILE A 32 -4.00 2.98 9.57
C ILE A 32 -5.44 3.48 9.52
N GLU A 33 -5.70 4.61 10.17
CA GLU A 33 -7.02 5.21 10.28
C GLU A 33 -7.51 5.78 8.95
N THR A 34 -6.60 6.28 8.11
CA THR A 34 -6.89 6.73 6.75
C THR A 34 -7.44 5.59 5.89
N VAL A 35 -6.99 4.35 6.13
CA VAL A 35 -7.38 3.17 5.34
C VAL A 35 -8.54 2.42 5.97
N PHE A 36 -8.57 2.26 7.30
CA PHE A 36 -9.52 1.41 8.01
C PHE A 36 -10.56 2.18 8.83
N GLY A 37 -10.48 3.51 8.85
CA GLY A 37 -11.33 4.36 9.68
C GLY A 37 -10.93 4.36 11.17
N GLN A 38 -11.71 5.07 11.98
CA GLN A 38 -11.48 5.26 13.42
C GLN A 38 -12.05 4.12 14.29
N GLY A 39 -12.58 3.06 13.66
CA GLY A 39 -13.25 1.95 14.37
C GLY A 39 -12.32 0.92 14.99
N PHE A 40 -11.01 1.02 14.76
CA PHE A 40 -10.01 0.09 15.28
C PHE A 40 -9.03 0.82 16.19
N GLU A 41 -8.70 0.18 17.32
CA GLU A 41 -7.68 0.69 18.22
C GLU A 41 -6.30 0.61 17.57
N VAL A 42 -5.57 1.74 17.60
CA VAL A 42 -4.18 1.82 17.17
C VAL A 42 -3.29 1.90 18.39
N VAL A 43 -2.49 0.85 18.59
CA VAL A 43 -1.50 0.78 19.67
C VAL A 43 -0.14 1.30 19.18
N THR A 44 0.57 1.98 20.08
CA THR A 44 1.91 2.51 19.81
C THR A 44 2.98 1.60 20.43
N SER A 45 3.97 1.22 19.63
CA SER A 45 5.11 0.38 19.99
C SER A 45 6.40 1.14 19.61
N PRO A 46 6.88 2.03 20.49
CA PRO A 46 8.02 2.90 20.18
C PRO A 46 9.30 2.07 19.93
N GLY A 47 10.22 2.63 19.14
CA GLY A 47 11.50 1.98 18.80
C GLY A 47 11.43 0.97 17.64
N HIS A 48 10.25 0.74 17.05
CA HIS A 48 10.09 -0.08 15.85
C HIS A 48 9.94 0.76 14.58
N VAL A 49 10.40 0.23 13.44
CA VAL A 49 10.22 0.86 12.09
C VAL A 49 8.73 1.10 11.75
N TYR A 50 7.85 0.28 12.32
CA TYR A 50 6.40 0.48 12.31
C TYR A 50 5.90 0.62 13.75
N PRO A 51 5.90 1.84 14.31
CA PRO A 51 5.50 2.05 15.68
C PRO A 51 3.98 2.00 15.87
N PHE A 52 3.17 2.17 14.83
CA PHE A 52 1.71 2.13 14.91
C PHE A 52 1.20 0.77 14.46
N ARG A 53 0.30 0.16 15.24
CA ARG A 53 -0.24 -1.17 14.94
C ARG A 53 -1.73 -1.24 15.25
N ALA A 54 -2.47 -1.97 14.43
CA ALA A 54 -3.84 -2.39 14.70
C ALA A 54 -3.99 -3.87 14.38
N PHE A 55 -4.89 -4.54 15.10
CA PHE A 55 -5.23 -5.94 14.89
C PHE A 55 -6.61 -6.00 14.25
N ILE A 56 -6.64 -6.26 12.94
CA ILE A 56 -7.86 -6.11 12.14
C ILE A 56 -8.27 -7.48 11.59
N PRO A 57 -9.56 -7.87 11.65
CA PRO A 57 -10.02 -9.14 11.09
C PRO A 57 -9.63 -9.29 9.61
N ARG A 58 -9.20 -10.49 9.22
CA ARG A 58 -8.74 -10.77 7.84
C ARG A 58 -9.73 -10.33 6.77
N ARG A 59 -11.02 -10.59 7.00
CA ARG A 59 -12.09 -10.24 6.07
C ARG A 59 -12.19 -8.73 5.86
N ILE A 60 -12.13 -7.95 6.94
CA ILE A 60 -12.15 -6.49 6.85
C ILE A 60 -10.91 -5.99 6.07
N VAL A 61 -9.73 -6.54 6.35
CA VAL A 61 -8.52 -6.18 5.59
C VAL A 61 -8.68 -6.46 4.09
N ALA A 62 -9.21 -7.63 3.74
CA ALA A 62 -9.45 -8.00 2.34
C ALA A 62 -10.47 -7.08 1.66
N ASP A 63 -11.61 -6.84 2.31
CA ASP A 63 -12.70 -6.01 1.77
C ASP A 63 -12.25 -4.56 1.58
N THR A 64 -11.50 -3.98 2.53
CA THR A 64 -10.94 -2.63 2.41
C THR A 64 -9.94 -2.52 1.26
N ILE A 65 -9.04 -3.49 1.09
CA ILE A 65 -8.08 -3.50 -0.01
C ILE A 65 -8.81 -3.64 -1.36
N ALA A 66 -9.80 -4.52 -1.44
CA ALA A 66 -10.63 -4.66 -2.63
C ALA A 66 -11.31 -3.34 -2.99
N ALA A 67 -11.87 -2.63 -2.01
CA ALA A 67 -12.45 -1.31 -2.22
C ALA A 67 -11.45 -0.30 -2.77
N HIS A 68 -10.20 -0.26 -2.27
CA HIS A 68 -9.17 0.61 -2.84
C HIS A 68 -8.86 0.27 -4.30
N VAL A 69 -8.83 -1.01 -4.66
CA VAL A 69 -8.62 -1.45 -6.05
C VAL A 69 -9.76 -0.98 -6.96
N PHE A 70 -11.02 -1.10 -6.52
CA PHE A 70 -12.18 -0.64 -7.31
C PHE A 70 -12.20 0.87 -7.54
N HIS A 71 -11.58 1.66 -6.66
CA HIS A 71 -11.54 3.12 -6.77
C HIS A 71 -10.31 3.67 -7.50
N ILE A 72 -9.44 2.80 -8.05
CA ILE A 72 -8.32 3.26 -8.88
C ILE A 72 -8.88 3.92 -10.14
N ASN A 73 -8.74 5.24 -10.23
CA ASN A 73 -9.22 6.07 -11.33
C ASN A 73 -8.12 6.98 -11.92
N TYR A 74 -6.86 6.68 -11.63
CA TYR A 74 -5.69 7.42 -12.10
C TYR A 74 -4.91 6.62 -13.16
N GLY A 75 -4.30 7.34 -14.12
CA GLY A 75 -3.46 6.72 -15.15
C GLY A 75 -2.07 6.32 -14.64
N LYS A 76 -1.48 7.14 -13.76
CA LYS A 76 -0.17 6.85 -13.13
C LYS A 76 -0.26 7.00 -11.62
N PHE A 77 0.27 6.04 -10.89
CA PHE A 77 0.25 6.05 -9.41
C PHE A 77 0.86 7.33 -8.82
N ARG A 78 1.99 7.78 -9.37
CA ARG A 78 2.70 8.98 -8.87
C ARG A 78 1.87 10.26 -8.99
N GLU A 79 0.96 10.35 -9.96
CA GLU A 79 0.07 11.50 -10.14
C GLU A 79 -1.07 11.51 -9.10
N ALA A 80 -1.41 10.35 -8.53
CA ALA A 80 -2.43 10.23 -7.49
C ALA A 80 -1.91 10.54 -6.07
N VAL A 81 -0.59 10.58 -5.87
CA VAL A 81 0.02 10.80 -4.56
C VAL A 81 0.17 12.31 -4.31
N VAL A 82 -0.79 12.88 -3.59
CA VAL A 82 -0.80 14.32 -3.25
C VAL A 82 -0.01 14.66 -1.97
N ASP A 83 0.23 13.66 -1.12
CA ASP A 83 1.02 13.79 0.11
C ASP A 83 2.51 13.86 -0.25
N ALA A 84 3.13 15.03 -0.05
CA ALA A 84 4.52 15.28 -0.47
C ALA A 84 5.54 14.32 0.19
N PRO A 85 5.48 14.04 1.51
CA PRO A 85 6.35 13.02 2.10
C PRO A 85 6.20 11.63 1.49
N LEU A 86 4.98 11.16 1.22
CA LEU A 86 4.77 9.88 0.53
C LEU A 86 5.30 9.92 -0.90
N TYR A 87 5.05 11.02 -1.63
CA TYR A 87 5.52 11.21 -2.99
C TYR A 87 7.05 11.08 -3.10
N ASP A 88 7.78 11.71 -2.19
CA ASP A 88 9.24 11.67 -2.16
C ASP A 88 9.76 10.25 -1.89
N VAL A 89 9.16 9.54 -0.93
CA VAL A 89 9.55 8.17 -0.60
C VAL A 89 9.20 7.22 -1.76
N TYR A 90 8.01 7.33 -2.33
CA TYR A 90 7.56 6.46 -3.42
C TYR A 90 8.32 6.69 -4.70
N THR A 91 8.79 7.93 -4.96
CA THR A 91 9.71 8.21 -6.07
C THR A 91 11.00 7.39 -5.90
N LYS A 92 11.60 7.39 -4.70
CA LYS A 92 12.82 6.59 -4.44
C LYS A 92 12.58 5.08 -4.58
N VAL A 93 11.41 4.60 -4.15
CA VAL A 93 11.03 3.18 -4.35
C VAL A 93 10.91 2.88 -5.83
N TYR A 94 10.25 3.75 -6.61
CA TYR A 94 10.12 3.58 -8.05
C TYR A 94 11.50 3.56 -8.74
N ASP A 95 12.39 4.49 -8.41
CA ASP A 95 13.73 4.56 -9.00
C ASP A 95 14.51 3.26 -8.73
N ALA A 96 14.46 2.73 -7.50
CA ALA A 96 15.09 1.44 -7.18
C ALA A 96 14.45 0.26 -7.95
N MET A 97 13.17 0.33 -8.28
CA MET A 97 12.49 -0.69 -9.08
C MET A 97 12.78 -0.56 -10.58
N VAL A 98 13.13 0.64 -11.07
CA VAL A 98 13.61 0.83 -12.44
C VAL A 98 14.91 0.05 -12.68
N ASP A 99 15.78 -0.02 -11.67
CA ASP A 99 17.02 -0.81 -11.74
C ASP A 99 16.77 -2.33 -11.84
N LEU A 100 15.62 -2.81 -11.34
CA LEU A 100 15.20 -4.21 -11.45
C LEU A 100 14.63 -4.55 -12.84
N ARG A 101 14.31 -3.56 -13.68
CA ARG A 101 13.58 -3.77 -14.93
C ARG A 101 14.44 -4.50 -15.96
N ASP A 102 14.01 -5.71 -16.30
CA ASP A 102 14.56 -6.47 -17.43
C ASP A 102 14.33 -5.76 -18.77
N SER A 103 15.21 -6.04 -19.74
CA SER A 103 14.98 -5.63 -21.13
C SER A 103 13.74 -6.33 -21.70
N PRO A 104 12.91 -5.64 -22.51
CA PRO A 104 11.61 -6.13 -23.00
C PRO A 104 11.77 -7.20 -24.11
N GLN A 105 12.45 -8.30 -23.80
CA GLN A 105 12.57 -9.48 -24.67
C GLN A 105 11.50 -10.53 -24.34
N HIS A 106 10.72 -10.33 -23.27
CA HIS A 106 9.67 -11.25 -22.82
C HIS A 106 8.31 -10.54 -22.84
N GLY A 107 7.42 -10.95 -23.75
CA GLY A 107 6.04 -10.48 -23.81
C GLY A 107 5.42 -10.60 -25.20
N THR A 108 4.14 -10.93 -25.28
CA THR A 108 3.38 -10.79 -26.53
C THR A 108 2.96 -9.33 -26.65
N PRO A 109 3.33 -8.60 -27.74
CA PRO A 109 2.89 -7.23 -27.90
C PRO A 109 1.35 -7.18 -27.93
N PRO A 110 0.74 -6.11 -27.38
CA PRO A 110 -0.71 -6.00 -27.32
C PRO A 110 -1.31 -6.10 -28.73
N ARG A 111 -2.32 -6.95 -28.88
CA ARG A 111 -3.12 -7.03 -30.11
C ARG A 111 -3.97 -5.77 -30.19
N ASN A 112 -3.47 -4.78 -30.92
CA ASN A 112 -4.08 -3.50 -31.30
C ASN A 112 -3.93 -2.35 -30.28
N GLY A 113 -3.31 -1.25 -30.74
CA GLY A 113 -3.83 0.10 -30.49
C GLY A 113 -3.50 0.82 -29.17
N LEU A 114 -2.59 0.33 -28.32
CA LEU A 114 -2.07 1.14 -27.21
C LEU A 114 -0.93 2.06 -27.68
N GLY A 115 -1.21 2.85 -28.72
CA GLY A 115 -0.37 3.97 -29.10
C GLY A 115 -0.70 5.14 -28.18
N SER A 116 0.24 5.49 -27.30
CA SER A 116 0.29 6.77 -26.58
C SER A 116 -0.91 7.09 -25.67
N LEU A 117 -0.83 6.65 -24.41
CA LEU A 117 -1.53 7.28 -23.28
C LEU A 117 -0.49 7.85 -22.31
#